data_AF-A0A9X0Z494-F1
#
_entry.id   AF-A0A9X0Z494-F1
#
_cell.length_a   1.000
_cell.length_b   1.000
_cell.length_c   1.000
_cell.angle_alpha   90.00
_cell.angle_beta   90.00
_cell.angle_gamma   90.00
#
_symmetry.space_group_name_H-M   'P 1'
#
loop_
_entity.id
_entity.type
_entity.pdbx_description
1 polymer ?
#
loop_
_entity_poly.entity_id
_entity_poly.type
_entity_poly.pdbx_seq_one_letter_code
_entity_poly.pdbx_strand_id
1 'polypeptide(L)'
;MDLLNISVPNTSFIAGYDYEADNGIVSNARFLYVEVVPNHITKSTYFIAGIEIDFINGIVLTMLRNVPGLEKENEKTHTTINQLRNSAKQRVLSRLGLSLQTPNVRQDRINMFNFCKDLDDKLLKDSRETLISNTEFTVRDSVNQLSSALFPGTEEKLSRTDKQDLGKQITALLLGYYISKYKSAALVRKAKEIKLLGYPTRVNFTSSKKGKSSTQSFNSKHPVSGSDMFHSLYFSFEQALGMDSWSISWFTDFLYLRTKKI
;
A
#
# COMPACT_ATOMS: atom_id res chain seq x y z
N MET A 1 -7.60 11.45 38.18
CA MET A 1 -6.87 10.26 37.69
C MET A 1 -7.09 9.06 38.60
N ASP A 2 -7.02 9.21 39.92
CA ASP A 2 -7.25 8.10 40.88
C ASP A 2 -8.67 7.51 40.86
N LEU A 3 -9.68 8.30 40.47
CA LEU A 3 -11.07 7.83 40.29
C LEU A 3 -11.27 6.90 39.07
N LEU A 4 -10.31 6.84 38.14
CA LEU A 4 -10.46 6.15 36.85
C LEU A 4 -9.85 4.73 36.83
N ASN A 5 -9.39 4.17 37.96
CA ASN A 5 -8.74 2.86 38.03
C ASN A 5 -7.71 2.63 36.90
N ILE A 6 -6.90 3.67 36.62
CA ILE A 6 -6.00 3.75 35.46
C ILE A 6 -4.81 2.77 35.50
N SER A 7 -4.72 1.94 36.54
CA SER A 7 -3.73 0.88 36.71
C SER A 7 -4.33 -0.53 36.56
N VAL A 8 -5.65 -0.64 36.49
CA VAL A 8 -6.35 -1.93 36.40
C VAL A 8 -6.46 -2.36 34.94
N PRO A 9 -5.95 -3.55 34.57
CA PRO A 9 -6.08 -4.08 33.21
C PRO A 9 -7.53 -4.07 32.70
N ASN A 10 -7.68 -3.85 31.39
CA ASN A 10 -8.95 -3.71 30.67
C ASN A 10 -9.75 -2.44 31.01
N THR A 11 -9.18 -1.52 31.78
CA THR A 11 -9.77 -0.18 31.97
C THR A 11 -9.46 0.70 30.78
N SER A 12 -10.44 1.48 30.33
CA SER A 12 -10.30 2.39 29.18
C SER A 12 -10.82 3.77 29.52
N PHE A 13 -10.15 4.80 28.99
CA PHE A 13 -10.48 6.20 29.24
C PHE A 13 -9.98 7.10 28.11
N ILE A 14 -10.50 8.33 28.06
CA ILE A 14 -10.00 9.39 27.19
C ILE A 14 -9.00 10.22 28.00
N ALA A 15 -7.73 10.16 27.62
CA ALA A 15 -6.65 10.90 28.27
C ALA A 15 -6.57 12.36 27.79
N GLY A 16 -7.16 12.67 26.65
CA GLY A 16 -7.22 14.03 26.09
C GLY A 16 -8.23 14.10 24.96
N TYR A 17 -8.79 15.29 24.75
CA TYR A 17 -9.62 15.59 23.59
C TYR A 17 -9.33 17.02 23.12
N ASP A 18 -9.53 17.24 21.84
CA ASP A 18 -9.39 18.53 21.16
C ASP A 18 -10.43 18.58 20.03
N TYR A 19 -10.92 19.77 19.68
CA TYR A 19 -11.86 19.92 18.57
C TYR A 19 -11.79 21.30 17.94
N GLU A 20 -12.11 21.34 16.64
CA GLU A 20 -12.30 22.57 15.88
C GLU A 20 -13.79 22.69 15.53
N ALA A 21 -14.31 23.92 15.62
CA ALA A 21 -15.69 24.22 15.29
C ALA A 21 -15.75 25.47 14.41
N ASP A 22 -16.60 25.43 13.40
CA ASP A 22 -16.92 26.57 12.56
C ASP A 22 -18.44 26.83 12.65
N ASN A 23 -18.82 28.07 12.92
CA ASN A 23 -20.22 28.48 13.12
C ASN A 23 -21.01 27.62 14.11
N GLY A 24 -20.36 27.16 15.19
CA GLY A 24 -20.99 26.32 16.22
C GLY A 24 -21.18 24.85 15.82
N ILE A 25 -20.70 24.44 14.65
CA ILE A 25 -20.68 23.05 14.19
C ILE A 25 -19.26 22.51 14.29
N VAL A 26 -19.09 21.36 14.95
CA VAL A 26 -17.78 20.70 15.05
C VAL A 26 -17.35 20.21 13.67
N SER A 27 -16.23 20.73 13.18
CA SER A 27 -15.63 20.35 11.89
C SER A 27 -14.64 19.20 12.04
N ASN A 28 -13.88 19.19 13.14
CA ASN A 28 -12.88 18.18 13.46
C ASN A 28 -12.90 17.87 14.96
N ALA A 29 -12.70 16.60 15.33
CA ALA A 29 -12.48 16.20 16.72
C ALA A 29 -11.34 15.18 16.83
N ARG A 30 -10.48 15.36 17.83
CA ARG A 30 -9.32 14.53 18.12
C ARG A 30 -9.43 13.97 19.53
N PHE A 31 -9.19 12.68 19.68
CA PHE A 31 -9.28 11.96 20.94
C PHE A 31 -8.00 11.17 21.18
N LEU A 32 -7.48 11.24 22.40
CA LEU A 32 -6.42 10.38 22.88
C LEU A 32 -7.04 9.28 23.75
N TYR A 33 -7.33 8.14 23.15
CA TYR A 33 -7.88 6.97 23.82
C TYR A 33 -6.76 6.14 24.46
N VAL A 34 -6.98 5.69 25.68
CA VAL A 34 -6.06 4.84 26.43
C VAL A 34 -6.78 3.61 26.95
N GLU A 35 -6.12 2.46 26.84
CA GLU A 35 -6.56 1.19 27.43
C GLU A 35 -5.38 0.57 28.19
N VAL A 36 -5.62 0.16 29.44
CA VAL A 36 -4.64 -0.58 30.23
C VAL A 36 -4.67 -2.02 29.74
N VAL A 37 -3.55 -2.51 29.21
CA VAL A 37 -3.46 -3.86 28.62
C VAL A 37 -2.46 -4.72 29.40
N PRO A 38 -2.75 -6.02 29.59
CA PRO A 38 -1.79 -6.95 30.18
C PRO A 38 -0.52 -7.08 29.34
N ASN A 39 0.62 -7.19 30.01
CA ASN A 39 1.92 -7.31 29.34
C ASN A 39 2.86 -8.24 30.11
N HIS A 40 3.43 -9.23 29.44
CA HIS A 40 4.29 -10.22 30.09
C HIS A 40 5.61 -9.64 30.65
N ILE A 41 6.05 -8.46 30.15
CA ILE A 41 7.28 -7.79 30.58
C ILE A 41 7.02 -6.91 31.80
N THR A 42 5.97 -6.07 31.74
CA THR A 42 5.70 -5.03 32.76
C THR A 42 4.49 -5.33 33.64
N LYS A 43 3.89 -6.52 33.53
CA LYS A 43 2.57 -6.92 34.06
C LYS A 43 1.39 -6.15 33.44
N SER A 44 1.47 -4.83 33.35
CA SER A 44 0.51 -3.98 32.66
C SER A 44 1.20 -2.85 31.91
N THR A 45 0.57 -2.34 30.86
CA THR A 45 1.06 -1.19 30.10
C THR A 45 -0.11 -0.43 29.46
N TYR A 46 0.18 0.72 28.86
CA TYR A 46 -0.81 1.55 28.19
C TYR A 46 -0.79 1.32 26.68
N PHE A 47 -1.91 0.84 26.15
CA PHE A 47 -2.24 1.01 24.75
C PHE A 47 -2.78 2.42 24.54
N ILE A 48 -2.24 3.14 23.55
CA ILE A 48 -2.62 4.50 23.22
C ILE A 48 -3.01 4.58 21.75
N ALA A 49 -4.19 5.13 21.51
CA ALA A 49 -4.73 5.38 20.18
C ALA A 49 -5.13 6.86 20.03
N GLY A 50 -4.55 7.54 19.05
CA GLY A 50 -5.05 8.83 18.57
C GLY A 50 -6.18 8.58 17.58
N ILE A 51 -7.36 9.14 17.82
CA ILE A 51 -8.51 9.03 16.92
C ILE A 51 -8.90 10.43 16.49
N GLU A 52 -8.75 10.72 15.22
CA GLU A 52 -9.16 11.98 14.61
C GLU A 52 -10.36 11.74 13.70
N ILE A 53 -11.35 12.62 13.79
CA ILE A 53 -12.59 12.57 13.04
C ILE A 53 -12.72 13.90 12.31
N ASP A 54 -12.68 13.84 10.99
CA ASP A 54 -12.99 14.96 10.11
C ASP A 54 -14.45 14.79 9.65
N PHE A 55 -15.33 15.60 10.21
CA PHE A 55 -16.76 15.53 9.93
C PHE A 55 -17.10 16.12 8.56
N ILE A 56 -16.28 17.04 8.05
CA ILE A 56 -16.48 17.68 6.74
C ILE A 56 -16.22 16.67 5.63
N ASN A 57 -15.09 15.96 5.71
CA ASN A 57 -14.69 14.99 4.70
C ASN A 57 -15.21 13.57 4.97
N GLY A 58 -15.81 13.33 6.15
CA GLY A 58 -16.32 12.02 6.55
C GLY A 58 -15.22 10.99 6.79
N ILE A 59 -14.07 11.43 7.32
CA ILE A 59 -12.87 10.61 7.49
C ILE A 59 -12.63 10.34 8.98
N VAL A 60 -12.26 9.11 9.30
CA VAL A 60 -11.76 8.73 10.63
C VAL A 60 -10.35 8.18 10.50
N LEU A 61 -9.39 8.86 11.13
CA LEU A 61 -8.02 8.41 11.23
C LEU A 61 -7.79 7.79 12.60
N THR A 62 -7.18 6.62 12.65
CA THR A 62 -6.75 5.98 13.90
C THR A 62 -5.24 5.73 13.86
N MET A 63 -4.52 6.44 14.72
CA MET A 63 -3.08 6.33 14.91
C MET A 63 -2.80 5.51 16.16
N LEU A 64 -1.87 4.55 16.07
CA LEU A 64 -1.59 3.61 17.14
C LEU A 64 -0.10 3.57 17.42
N ARG A 65 0.26 3.46 18.69
CA ARG A 65 1.59 3.02 19.09
C ARG A 65 1.61 1.50 19.19
N ASN A 66 2.59 0.86 18.55
CA ASN A 66 2.78 -0.58 18.73
C ASN A 66 3.21 -0.87 20.17
N VAL A 67 2.53 -1.81 20.82
CA VAL A 67 2.82 -2.26 22.19
C VAL A 67 3.26 -3.72 22.10
N PRO A 68 4.57 -4.02 22.20
CA PRO A 68 5.04 -5.39 22.16
C PRO A 68 4.67 -6.14 23.44
N GLY A 69 4.48 -7.46 23.33
CA GLY A 69 4.34 -8.33 24.49
C GLY A 69 2.98 -8.36 25.18
N LEU A 70 1.91 -8.07 24.43
CA LEU A 70 0.54 -8.22 24.90
C LEU A 70 0.26 -9.67 25.32
N GLU A 71 -0.38 -9.83 26.48
CA GLU A 71 -0.70 -11.12 27.07
C GLU A 71 -2.21 -11.35 27.13
N LYS A 72 -2.63 -12.61 27.07
CA LYS A 72 -4.04 -13.00 27.21
C LYS A 72 -4.35 -13.35 28.65
N GLU A 73 -5.06 -12.49 29.37
CA GLU A 73 -5.57 -12.81 30.72
C GLU A 73 -6.92 -13.53 30.68
N ASN A 74 -7.77 -13.20 29.71
CA ASN A 74 -9.09 -13.81 29.55
C ASN A 74 -9.55 -13.83 28.07
N GLU A 75 -10.71 -14.41 27.79
CA GLU A 75 -11.29 -14.44 26.42
C GLU A 75 -11.63 -13.05 25.86
N LYS A 76 -11.85 -12.06 26.73
CA LYS A 76 -12.17 -10.68 26.36
C LYS A 76 -10.93 -9.81 26.14
N THR A 77 -9.73 -10.32 26.43
CA THR A 77 -8.48 -9.56 26.33
C THR A 77 -8.05 -9.48 24.86
N HIS A 78 -7.89 -8.26 24.35
CA HIS A 78 -7.35 -8.05 23.02
C HIS A 78 -5.84 -8.32 23.02
N THR A 79 -5.39 -9.27 22.21
CA THR A 79 -3.99 -9.69 22.14
C THR A 79 -3.27 -9.19 20.89
N THR A 80 -4.01 -8.62 19.95
CA THR A 80 -3.47 -8.07 18.71
C THR A 80 -3.74 -6.58 18.58
N ILE A 81 -2.81 -5.85 17.97
CA ILE A 81 -2.97 -4.42 17.67
C ILE A 81 -4.24 -4.16 16.84
N ASN A 82 -4.61 -5.06 15.93
CA ASN A 82 -5.82 -4.92 15.13
C ASN A 82 -7.10 -5.00 15.98
N GLN A 83 -7.15 -5.91 16.95
CA GLN A 83 -8.28 -5.99 17.89
C GLN A 83 -8.37 -4.72 18.75
N LEU A 84 -7.24 -4.29 19.34
CA LEU A 84 -7.16 -3.07 20.14
C LEU A 84 -7.60 -1.83 19.34
N ARG A 85 -7.10 -1.69 18.10
CA ARG A 85 -7.52 -0.64 17.16
C ARG A 85 -9.03 -0.64 16.95
N ASN A 86 -9.59 -1.80 16.62
CA ASN A 86 -11.00 -1.92 16.31
C ASN A 86 -11.85 -1.60 17.55
N SER A 87 -11.42 -2.04 18.74
CA SER A 87 -12.10 -1.74 20.00
C SER A 87 -12.07 -0.24 20.32
N ALA A 88 -10.90 0.40 20.30
CA ALA A 88 -10.74 1.82 20.55
C ALA A 88 -11.59 2.66 19.60
N LYS A 89 -11.50 2.37 18.29
CA LYS A 89 -12.31 3.02 17.25
C LYS A 89 -13.80 2.86 17.53
N GLN A 90 -14.28 1.65 17.79
CA GLN A 90 -15.70 1.40 18.06
C GLN A 90 -16.19 2.11 19.32
N ARG A 91 -15.39 2.12 20.40
CA ARG A 91 -15.75 2.80 21.65
C ARG A 91 -15.88 4.31 21.45
N VAL A 92 -15.01 4.94 20.69
CA VAL A 92 -15.11 6.39 20.41
C VAL A 92 -16.29 6.68 19.48
N LEU A 93 -16.40 5.98 18.35
CA LEU A 93 -17.44 6.27 17.36
C LEU A 93 -18.86 6.01 17.89
N SER A 94 -19.08 4.90 18.60
CA SER A 94 -20.38 4.59 19.20
C SER A 94 -20.84 5.62 20.22
N ARG A 95 -19.91 6.22 20.98
CA ARG A 95 -20.22 7.29 21.95
C ARG A 95 -20.66 8.58 21.27
N LEU A 96 -20.20 8.81 20.05
CA LEU A 96 -20.59 9.97 19.22
C LEU A 96 -21.79 9.66 18.32
N GLY A 97 -22.37 8.45 18.40
CA GLY A 97 -23.45 8.03 17.51
C GLY A 97 -23.03 7.87 16.04
N LEU A 98 -21.74 7.70 15.78
CA LEU A 98 -21.19 7.59 14.43
C LEU A 98 -21.12 6.14 13.97
N SER A 99 -21.47 5.90 12.71
CA SER A 99 -21.30 4.63 12.04
C SER A 99 -20.39 4.78 10.83
N LEU A 100 -19.56 3.77 10.57
CA LEU A 100 -18.73 3.74 9.37
C LEU A 100 -19.50 3.07 8.24
N GLN A 101 -19.36 3.60 7.04
CA GLN A 101 -19.88 2.95 5.84
C GLN A 101 -19.19 1.60 5.63
N THR A 102 -19.94 0.62 5.12
CA THR A 102 -19.39 -0.67 4.72
C THR A 102 -18.44 -0.46 3.53
N PRO A 103 -17.17 -0.88 3.63
CA PRO A 103 -16.22 -0.70 2.52
C PRO A 103 -16.66 -1.47 1.27
N ASN A 104 -16.53 -0.84 0.10
CA ASN A 104 -16.63 -1.56 -1.17
C ASN A 104 -15.29 -2.22 -1.46
N VAL A 105 -15.06 -3.37 -0.83
CA VAL A 105 -13.77 -4.09 -0.87
C VAL A 105 -13.29 -4.31 -2.30
N ARG A 106 -14.17 -4.63 -3.25
CA ARG A 106 -13.78 -4.85 -4.64
C ARG A 106 -13.27 -3.56 -5.28
N GLN A 107 -14.02 -2.47 -5.14
CA GLN A 107 -13.64 -1.18 -5.70
C GLN A 107 -12.38 -0.62 -5.04
N ASP A 108 -12.24 -0.76 -3.72
CA ASP A 108 -11.04 -0.32 -2.99
C ASP A 108 -9.79 -1.04 -3.49
N ARG A 109 -9.87 -2.36 -3.72
CA ARG A 109 -8.76 -3.14 -4.27
C ARG A 109 -8.37 -2.69 -5.67
N ILE A 110 -9.34 -2.34 -6.52
CA ILE A 110 -9.09 -1.79 -7.86
C ILE A 110 -8.45 -0.41 -7.77
N ASN A 111 -8.97 0.47 -6.93
CA ASN A 111 -8.45 1.82 -6.76
C ASN A 111 -7.03 1.81 -6.17
N MET A 112 -6.76 0.93 -5.21
CA MET A 112 -5.43 0.75 -4.64
C MET A 112 -4.44 0.16 -5.63
N PHE A 113 -4.91 -0.71 -6.52
CA PHE A 113 -4.12 -1.18 -7.66
C PHE A 113 -3.75 -0.03 -8.59
N ASN A 114 -4.72 0.76 -9.02
CA ASN A 114 -4.47 1.91 -9.89
C ASN A 114 -3.52 2.91 -9.23
N PHE A 115 -3.64 3.11 -7.92
CA PHE A 115 -2.73 3.94 -7.16
C PHE A 115 -1.29 3.41 -7.15
N CYS A 116 -1.08 2.12 -6.87
CA CYS A 116 0.27 1.53 -6.90
C CYS A 116 0.85 1.57 -8.32
N LYS A 117 0.02 1.28 -9.33
CA LYS A 117 0.40 1.35 -10.74
C LYS A 117 0.84 2.78 -11.11
N ASP A 118 0.08 3.80 -10.72
CA ASP A 118 0.41 5.20 -11.01
C ASP A 118 1.75 5.60 -10.38
N LEU A 119 2.03 5.18 -9.14
CA LEU A 119 3.33 5.42 -8.50
C LEU A 119 4.49 4.78 -9.27
N ASP A 120 4.33 3.52 -9.68
CA ASP A 120 5.35 2.79 -10.43
C ASP A 120 5.53 3.35 -11.86
N ASP A 121 4.43 3.68 -12.53
CA ASP A 121 4.43 4.24 -13.87
C ASP A 121 5.16 5.58 -13.90
N LYS A 122 4.93 6.43 -12.89
CA LYS A 122 5.65 7.70 -12.73
C LYS A 122 7.12 7.48 -12.42
N LEU A 123 7.45 6.57 -11.50
CA LEU A 123 8.83 6.29 -11.11
C LEU A 123 9.67 5.78 -12.29
N LEU A 124 9.06 4.92 -13.12
CA LEU A 124 9.74 4.21 -14.19
C LEU A 124 9.57 4.82 -15.58
N LYS A 125 8.84 5.94 -15.70
CA LYS A 125 8.50 6.56 -16.99
C LYS A 125 9.71 6.69 -17.92
N ASP A 126 10.74 7.43 -17.52
CA ASP A 126 11.92 7.66 -18.37
C ASP A 126 12.66 6.36 -18.71
N SER A 127 12.70 5.42 -17.77
CA SER A 127 13.33 4.11 -17.97
C SER A 127 12.57 3.29 -19.01
N ARG A 128 11.23 3.35 -19.01
CA ARG A 128 10.38 2.73 -20.04
C ARG A 128 10.56 3.40 -21.38
N GLU A 129 10.52 4.72 -21.43
CA GLU A 129 10.69 5.48 -22.68
C GLU A 129 12.06 5.18 -23.31
N THR A 130 13.13 5.20 -22.52
CA THR A 130 14.49 4.88 -22.97
C THR A 130 14.62 3.44 -23.47
N LEU A 131 14.00 2.49 -22.77
CA LEU A 131 14.03 1.09 -23.21
C LEU A 131 13.29 0.94 -24.54
N ILE A 132 12.04 1.43 -24.60
CA ILE A 132 11.19 1.33 -25.78
C ILE A 132 11.88 1.97 -26.99
N SER A 133 12.43 3.18 -26.84
CA SER A 133 13.14 3.86 -27.94
C SER A 133 14.31 3.04 -28.49
N ASN A 134 14.98 2.26 -27.63
CA ASN A 134 16.18 1.51 -28.00
C ASN A 134 15.87 0.08 -28.47
N THR A 135 14.73 -0.50 -28.07
CA THR A 135 14.45 -1.93 -28.29
C THR A 135 13.21 -2.21 -29.12
N GLU A 136 12.32 -1.24 -29.35
CA GLU A 136 11.01 -1.50 -29.99
C GLU A 136 11.15 -2.19 -31.35
N PHE A 137 12.05 -1.70 -32.21
CA PHE A 137 12.29 -2.30 -33.52
C PHE A 137 12.78 -3.74 -33.39
N THR A 138 13.80 -3.97 -32.57
CA THR A 138 14.39 -5.29 -32.34
C THR A 138 13.38 -6.28 -31.76
N VAL A 139 12.55 -5.85 -30.81
CA VAL A 139 11.48 -6.68 -30.23
C VAL A 139 10.46 -7.04 -31.30
N ARG A 140 10.02 -6.06 -32.10
CA ARG A 140 9.04 -6.30 -33.17
C ARG A 140 9.57 -7.28 -34.21
N ASP A 141 10.83 -7.12 -34.61
CA ASP A 141 11.48 -8.02 -35.56
C ASP A 141 11.64 -9.44 -34.98
N SER A 142 12.11 -9.54 -33.72
CA SER A 142 12.23 -10.81 -33.02
C SER A 142 10.89 -11.55 -32.90
N VAL A 143 9.80 -10.84 -32.58
CA VAL A 143 8.44 -11.41 -32.53
C VAL A 143 8.03 -11.98 -33.88
N ASN A 144 8.33 -11.28 -34.98
CA ASN A 144 8.02 -11.77 -36.32
C ASN A 144 8.85 -13.01 -36.67
N GLN A 145 10.14 -13.01 -36.36
CA GLN A 145 11.02 -14.16 -36.59
C GLN A 145 10.58 -15.37 -35.76
N LEU A 146 10.31 -15.18 -34.47
CA LEU A 146 9.81 -16.23 -33.57
C LEU A 146 8.46 -16.77 -34.04
N SER A 147 7.55 -15.89 -34.46
CA SER A 147 6.26 -16.31 -35.01
C SER A 147 6.43 -17.19 -36.25
N SER A 148 7.35 -16.86 -37.16
CA SER A 148 7.59 -17.66 -38.36
C SER A 148 8.32 -18.97 -38.04
N ALA A 149 9.22 -18.97 -37.05
CA ALA A 149 9.99 -20.15 -36.66
C ALA A 149 9.16 -21.18 -35.87
N LEU A 150 8.27 -20.71 -34.99
CA LEU A 150 7.43 -21.58 -34.13
C LEU A 150 6.19 -22.09 -34.85
N PHE A 151 5.67 -21.34 -35.84
CA PHE A 151 4.47 -21.70 -36.60
C PHE A 151 4.75 -21.75 -38.11
N PRO A 152 5.71 -22.59 -38.57
CA PRO A 152 6.02 -22.70 -39.98
C PRO A 152 4.90 -23.44 -40.73
N GLY A 153 4.30 -22.79 -41.73
CA GLY A 153 3.35 -23.44 -42.64
C GLY A 153 2.01 -23.85 -42.05
N THR A 154 1.71 -23.48 -40.79
CA THR A 154 0.41 -23.75 -40.15
C THR A 154 -0.60 -22.62 -40.42
N GLU A 155 -1.89 -22.97 -40.47
CA GLU A 155 -2.99 -22.00 -40.49
C GLU A 155 -3.09 -21.20 -39.16
N GLU A 156 -2.53 -21.75 -38.08
CA GLU A 156 -2.44 -21.15 -36.75
C GLU A 156 -1.27 -20.15 -36.61
N LYS A 157 -1.17 -19.18 -37.53
CA LYS A 157 -0.24 -18.05 -37.34
C LYS A 157 -0.74 -17.16 -36.22
N LEU A 158 0.20 -16.66 -35.40
CA LEU A 158 -0.10 -15.62 -34.43
C LEU A 158 -0.77 -14.44 -35.12
N SER A 159 -1.94 -14.05 -34.62
CA SER A 159 -2.65 -12.88 -35.12
C SER A 159 -1.83 -11.62 -34.85
N ARG A 160 -2.21 -10.50 -35.47
CA ARG A 160 -1.58 -9.21 -35.18
C ARG A 160 -1.68 -8.86 -33.69
N THR A 161 -2.78 -9.20 -33.04
CA THR A 161 -3.00 -8.99 -31.61
C THR A 161 -2.06 -9.86 -30.77
N ASP A 162 -1.93 -11.15 -31.10
CA ASP A 162 -1.05 -12.06 -30.35
C ASP A 162 0.42 -11.65 -30.46
N LYS A 163 0.85 -11.18 -31.64
CA LYS A 163 2.19 -10.62 -31.84
C LYS A 163 2.42 -9.36 -31.00
N GLN A 164 1.42 -8.47 -30.93
CA GLN A 164 1.50 -7.29 -30.08
C GLN A 164 1.60 -7.66 -28.60
N ASP A 165 0.81 -8.63 -28.14
CA ASP A 165 0.82 -9.08 -26.75
C ASP A 165 2.14 -9.77 -26.39
N LEU A 166 2.68 -10.61 -27.27
CA LEU A 166 4.02 -11.19 -27.10
C LEU A 166 5.10 -10.11 -27.04
N GLY A 167 5.04 -9.11 -27.92
CA GLY A 167 5.97 -7.98 -27.91
C GLY A 167 5.91 -7.18 -26.60
N LYS A 168 4.72 -6.97 -26.05
CA LYS A 168 4.55 -6.33 -24.73
C LYS A 168 5.15 -7.17 -23.62
N GLN A 169 4.96 -8.50 -23.64
CA GLN A 169 5.55 -9.40 -22.64
C GLN A 169 7.09 -9.38 -22.68
N ILE A 170 7.69 -9.45 -23.88
CA ILE A 170 9.14 -9.35 -24.06
C ILE A 170 9.64 -8.00 -23.54
N THR A 171 8.95 -6.90 -23.91
CA THR A 171 9.32 -5.54 -23.46
C THR A 171 9.25 -5.40 -21.94
N ALA A 172 8.22 -5.97 -21.30
CA ALA A 172 8.10 -5.98 -19.84
C ALA A 172 9.24 -6.77 -19.17
N LEU A 173 9.64 -7.91 -19.73
CA LEU A 173 10.79 -8.68 -19.23
C LEU A 173 12.10 -7.90 -19.36
N LEU A 174 12.34 -7.29 -20.53
CA LEU A 174 13.51 -6.44 -20.76
C LEU A 174 13.55 -5.26 -19.79
N LEU A 175 12.39 -4.65 -19.51
CA LEU A 175 12.27 -3.57 -18.54
C LEU A 175 12.65 -4.05 -17.13
N GLY A 176 12.25 -5.26 -16.74
CA GLY A 176 12.67 -5.86 -15.48
C GLY A 176 14.17 -6.02 -15.37
N TYR A 177 14.80 -6.59 -16.40
CA TYR A 177 16.26 -6.71 -16.44
C TYR A 177 16.99 -5.36 -16.47
N TYR A 178 16.40 -4.36 -17.14
CA TYR A 178 16.97 -3.02 -17.20
C TYR A 178 16.91 -2.32 -15.83
N ILE A 179 15.77 -2.45 -15.13
CA ILE A 179 15.57 -1.83 -13.82
C ILE A 179 16.34 -2.55 -12.72
N SER A 180 16.54 -3.87 -12.80
CA SER A 180 17.31 -4.62 -11.78
C SER A 180 18.78 -4.18 -11.68
N LYS A 181 19.30 -3.46 -12.69
CA LYS A 181 20.61 -2.81 -12.64
C LYS A 181 20.66 -1.55 -11.78
N TYR A 182 19.51 -0.95 -11.47
CA TYR A 182 19.44 0.22 -10.60
C TYR A 182 19.58 -0.19 -9.14
N LYS A 183 20.48 0.47 -8.41
CA LYS A 183 20.52 0.35 -6.94
C LYS A 183 19.22 0.91 -6.37
N SER A 184 18.62 0.25 -5.38
CA SER A 184 17.36 0.71 -4.79
C SER A 184 17.43 2.14 -4.25
N ALA A 185 18.58 2.57 -3.72
CA ALA A 185 18.80 3.95 -3.29
C ALA A 185 18.65 4.97 -4.43
N ALA A 186 19.01 4.61 -5.67
CA ALA A 186 18.84 5.47 -6.83
C ALA A 186 17.35 5.61 -7.20
N LEU A 187 16.57 4.53 -7.12
CA LEU A 187 15.12 4.57 -7.34
C LEU A 187 14.42 5.42 -6.27
N VAL A 188 14.83 5.28 -5.00
CA VAL A 188 14.31 6.11 -3.91
C VAL A 188 14.63 7.59 -4.12
N ARG A 189 15.87 7.91 -4.52
CA ARG A 189 16.26 9.28 -4.84
C ARG A 189 15.44 9.84 -6.00
N LYS A 190 15.28 9.07 -7.07
CA LYS A 190 14.44 9.42 -8.22
C LYS A 190 13.00 9.71 -7.78
N ALA A 191 12.38 8.83 -6.99
CA ALA A 191 11.03 9.03 -6.48
C ALA A 191 10.85 10.36 -5.72
N LYS A 192 11.87 10.78 -4.95
CA LYS A 192 11.88 12.09 -4.29
C LYS A 192 12.07 13.24 -5.28
N GLU A 193 12.97 13.11 -6.25
CA GLU A 193 13.22 14.12 -7.29
C GLU A 193 11.93 14.42 -8.10
N ILE A 194 11.15 13.38 -8.42
CA ILE A 194 9.85 13.52 -9.10
C ILE A 194 8.66 13.73 -8.15
N LYS A 195 8.93 14.03 -6.87
CA LYS A 195 7.95 14.41 -5.85
C LYS A 195 6.84 13.38 -5.59
N LEU A 196 7.13 12.09 -5.69
CA LEU A 196 6.19 11.06 -5.26
C LEU A 196 6.02 11.08 -3.74
N LEU A 197 4.85 10.70 -3.25
CA LEU A 197 4.56 10.58 -1.81
C LEU A 197 5.24 9.35 -1.18
N GLY A 198 5.64 8.38 -2.00
CA GLY A 198 6.23 7.12 -1.59
C GLY A 198 6.39 6.19 -2.78
N TYR A 199 6.57 4.90 -2.49
CA TYR A 199 6.65 3.86 -3.50
C TYR A 199 6.10 2.53 -2.98
N PRO A 200 5.53 1.66 -3.84
CA PRO A 200 5.10 0.32 -3.44
C PRO A 200 6.29 -0.55 -3.05
N THR A 201 6.12 -1.37 -2.01
CA THR A 201 7.16 -2.28 -1.47
C THR A 201 6.72 -3.73 -1.45
N ARG A 202 5.42 -4.01 -1.44
CA ARG A 202 4.83 -5.34 -1.60
C ARG A 202 3.56 -5.23 -2.40
N VAL A 203 3.35 -6.14 -3.35
CA VAL A 203 2.06 -6.30 -4.00
C VAL A 203 1.72 -7.78 -4.24
N ASN A 204 0.52 -8.17 -3.79
CA ASN A 204 -0.05 -9.49 -4.03
C ASN A 204 -1.39 -9.34 -4.78
N PHE A 205 -1.63 -10.23 -5.74
CA PHE A 205 -2.84 -10.23 -6.56
C PHE A 205 -3.27 -11.65 -6.94
N THR A 206 -4.57 -11.85 -7.09
CA THR A 206 -5.13 -13.07 -7.71
C THR A 206 -5.38 -12.80 -9.18
N SER A 207 -4.80 -13.60 -10.08
CA SER A 207 -5.15 -13.51 -11.50
C SER A 207 -6.45 -14.28 -11.77
N SER A 208 -7.22 -13.84 -12.76
CA SER A 208 -8.44 -14.51 -13.23
C SER A 208 -8.16 -15.92 -13.78
N LYS A 209 -6.91 -16.18 -14.23
CA LYS A 209 -6.42 -17.50 -14.66
C LYS A 209 -5.74 -18.24 -13.50
N LYS A 210 -6.54 -18.69 -12.51
CA LYS A 210 -6.25 -19.72 -11.49
C LYS A 210 -4.93 -19.67 -10.69
N GLY A 211 -4.14 -18.59 -10.76
CA GLY A 211 -2.88 -18.44 -10.02
C GLY A 211 -2.91 -17.29 -9.02
N LYS A 212 -2.59 -17.56 -7.75
CA LYS A 212 -2.18 -16.52 -6.79
C LYS A 212 -0.75 -16.11 -7.12
N SER A 213 -0.50 -14.82 -7.30
CA SER A 213 0.85 -14.31 -7.49
C SER A 213 1.17 -13.17 -6.53
N SER A 214 2.42 -13.08 -6.13
CA SER A 214 2.90 -12.14 -5.13
C SER A 214 4.32 -11.75 -5.40
N THR A 215 4.64 -10.46 -5.27
CA THR A 215 6.02 -9.99 -5.23
C THR A 215 6.22 -9.02 -4.07
N GLN A 216 7.43 -9.07 -3.52
CA GLN A 216 7.81 -8.27 -2.37
C GLN A 216 9.27 -7.86 -2.49
N SER A 217 9.55 -6.61 -2.12
CA SER A 217 10.90 -6.13 -1.86
C SER A 217 11.44 -6.62 -0.50
N PHE A 218 12.76 -6.59 -0.32
CA PHE A 218 13.40 -7.07 0.90
C PHE A 218 12.94 -6.33 2.17
N ASN A 219 12.67 -5.02 2.10
CA ASN A 219 12.17 -4.22 3.21
C ASN A 219 11.60 -2.87 2.71
N SER A 220 11.10 -2.03 3.62
CA SER A 220 10.48 -0.73 3.31
C SER A 220 11.39 0.25 2.54
N LYS A 221 12.71 0.07 2.57
CA LYS A 221 13.69 0.93 1.87
C LYS A 221 13.90 0.55 0.40
N HIS A 222 13.25 -0.51 -0.08
CA HIS A 222 13.42 -0.99 -1.44
C HIS A 222 12.09 -0.93 -2.20
N PRO A 223 12.01 -0.20 -3.32
CA PRO A 223 10.84 -0.26 -4.20
C PRO A 223 10.65 -1.66 -4.78
N VAL A 224 9.40 -2.11 -4.87
CA VAL A 224 9.06 -3.43 -5.45
C VAL A 224 9.39 -3.50 -6.94
N SER A 225 9.37 -2.36 -7.64
CA SER A 225 9.78 -2.24 -9.04
C SER A 225 11.27 -2.54 -9.25
N GLY A 226 12.09 -2.53 -8.21
CA GLY A 226 13.48 -3.01 -8.29
C GLY A 226 13.64 -4.53 -8.16
N SER A 227 12.56 -5.29 -7.95
CA SER A 227 12.61 -6.75 -7.81
C SER A 227 12.47 -7.44 -9.15
N ASP A 228 13.30 -8.46 -9.38
CA ASP A 228 13.32 -9.24 -10.63
C ASP A 228 11.93 -9.83 -10.98
N MET A 229 11.15 -10.20 -9.96
CA MET A 229 9.84 -10.84 -10.14
C MET A 229 8.71 -9.84 -10.42
N PHE A 230 8.87 -8.55 -10.16
CA PHE A 230 7.80 -7.56 -10.36
C PHE A 230 7.42 -7.40 -11.84
N HIS A 231 8.40 -7.38 -12.73
CA HIS A 231 8.17 -7.11 -14.14
C HIS A 231 7.64 -8.31 -14.94
N SER A 232 8.07 -9.52 -14.57
CA SER A 232 7.44 -10.77 -15.04
C SER A 232 5.97 -10.87 -14.62
N LEU A 233 5.63 -10.26 -13.48
CA LEU A 233 4.28 -10.20 -12.96
C LEU A 233 3.47 -9.02 -13.47
N TYR A 234 4.11 -7.96 -13.97
CA TYR A 234 3.45 -6.72 -14.42
C TYR A 234 2.38 -6.99 -15.49
N PHE A 235 2.63 -7.92 -16.41
CA PHE A 235 1.63 -8.35 -17.40
C PHE A 235 0.47 -9.12 -16.76
N SER A 236 0.78 -10.02 -15.82
CA SER A 236 -0.25 -10.72 -15.04
C SER A 236 -1.02 -9.76 -14.10
N PHE A 237 -0.39 -8.64 -13.75
CA PHE A 237 -0.89 -7.54 -12.93
C PHE A 237 -1.95 -6.75 -13.67
N GLU A 238 -1.69 -6.36 -14.93
CA GLU A 238 -2.68 -5.67 -15.77
C GLU A 238 -3.91 -6.53 -16.05
N GLN A 239 -3.76 -7.86 -16.03
CA GLN A 239 -4.86 -8.83 -16.15
C GLN A 239 -5.54 -9.17 -14.82
N ALA A 240 -5.03 -8.70 -13.69
CA ALA A 240 -5.59 -8.98 -12.37
C ALA A 240 -6.79 -8.09 -12.08
N LEU A 241 -7.86 -8.66 -11.52
CA LEU A 241 -9.11 -7.94 -11.22
C LEU A 241 -9.02 -7.07 -9.93
N GLY A 242 -7.83 -6.91 -9.35
CA GLY A 242 -7.56 -6.14 -8.14
C GLY A 242 -6.41 -6.74 -7.31
N MET A 243 -5.98 -6.00 -6.28
CA MET A 243 -4.92 -6.43 -5.35
C MET A 243 -5.47 -7.04 -4.07
N ASP A 244 -4.92 -8.17 -3.64
CA ASP A 244 -5.31 -8.84 -2.40
C ASP A 244 -4.66 -8.22 -1.16
N SER A 245 -3.41 -7.80 -1.29
CA SER A 245 -2.69 -7.09 -0.22
C SER A 245 -1.56 -6.26 -0.80
N TRP A 246 -1.24 -5.15 -0.14
CA TRP A 246 -0.23 -4.21 -0.60
C TRP A 246 0.51 -3.56 0.56
N SER A 247 1.69 -3.03 0.26
CA SER A 247 2.45 -2.19 1.17
C SER A 247 3.09 -1.06 0.39
N ILE A 248 3.07 0.12 0.97
CA ILE A 248 3.66 1.35 0.44
C ILE A 248 4.58 1.90 1.52
N SER A 249 5.79 2.31 1.14
CA SER A 249 6.64 3.12 2.02
C SER A 249 6.42 4.58 1.67
N TRP A 250 5.85 5.32 2.60
CA TRP A 250 5.71 6.77 2.51
C TRP A 250 7.02 7.45 2.86
N PHE A 251 7.30 8.58 2.21
CA PHE A 251 8.37 9.45 2.67
C PHE A 251 7.91 10.25 3.89
N THR A 252 8.78 10.31 4.90
CA THR A 252 8.53 11.07 6.13
C THR A 252 9.13 12.48 6.08
N ASP A 253 10.06 12.72 5.16
CA ASP A 253 10.72 14.01 4.96
C ASP A 253 10.08 14.79 3.80
N PHE A 254 9.09 15.65 4.06
CA PHE A 254 8.41 16.40 2.98
C PHE A 254 9.23 17.53 2.35
N LEU A 255 10.53 17.65 2.68
CA LEU A 255 11.40 18.71 2.17
C LEU A 255 11.53 18.68 0.64
N TYR A 256 11.47 17.50 0.03
CA TYR A 256 11.53 17.34 -1.42
C TYR A 256 10.27 17.87 -2.14
N LEU A 257 9.14 18.00 -1.44
CA LEU A 257 7.92 18.58 -2.01
C LEU A 257 8.00 20.10 -2.11
N ARG A 258 8.80 20.75 -1.26
CA ARG A 258 8.97 22.20 -1.27
C ARG A 258 9.71 22.62 -2.54
N THR A 259 9.04 23.39 -3.39
CA THR A 259 9.70 24.08 -4.50
C THR A 259 10.74 25.01 -3.90
N LYS A 260 12.02 24.91 -4.31
CA LYS A 260 13.00 25.96 -4.00
C LYS A 260 12.40 27.27 -4.51
N LYS A 261 12.05 28.17 -3.60
CA LYS A 261 11.88 29.58 -3.96
C LYS A 261 13.26 30.03 -4.42
N ILE A 262 13.40 30.27 -5.72
CA ILE A 262 14.51 31.02 -6.29
C ILE A 262 14.28 32.48 -5.91
#